data_AF-A0AB73FAJ3-F1
#
_entry.id   AF-A0AB73FAJ3-F1
#
_cell.length_a   1.000
_cell.length_b   1.000
_cell.length_c   1.000
_cell.angle_alpha   90.00
_cell.angle_beta   90.00
_cell.angle_gamma   90.00
#
_symmetry.space_group_name_H-M   'P 1'
#
loop_
_entity.id
_entity.type
_entity.pdbx_description
1 polymer ?
#
loop_
_entity_poly.entity_id
_entity_poly.type
_entity_poly.pdbx_seq_one_letter_code
_entity_poly.pdbx_strand_id
1 'polypeptide(L)'
;MKTPHFAIIGAGTAGLATAILLAREGNHVTIFEQVDELSPVGAGLLLQPAGLAVFEHLGVLDKALTLGAKVTGLEGQLPDNRLLVIVKSL
;
A
#
# COMPACT_ATOMS: atom_id res chain seq x y z
N MET A 1 20.56 19.52 -18.97
CA MET A 1 19.22 19.98 -18.49
C MET A 1 19.20 19.85 -16.97
N LYS A 2 18.51 20.73 -16.25
CA LYS A 2 18.37 20.59 -14.78
C LYS A 2 17.40 19.45 -14.48
N THR A 3 17.78 18.57 -13.56
CA THR A 3 16.89 17.54 -13.01
C THR A 3 15.76 18.22 -12.23
N PRO A 4 14.48 17.93 -12.50
CA PRO A 4 13.37 18.43 -11.70
C PRO A 4 13.49 18.01 -10.22
N HIS A 5 13.03 18.88 -9.32
CA HIS A 5 12.95 18.61 -7.89
C HIS A 5 11.50 18.70 -7.42
N PHE A 6 10.99 17.61 -6.87
CA PHE A 6 9.63 17.49 -6.34
C PHE A 6 9.62 17.51 -4.81
N ALA A 7 8.69 18.27 -4.24
CA ALA A 7 8.33 18.20 -2.83
C ALA A 7 7.04 17.39 -2.68
N ILE A 8 7.07 16.38 -1.80
CA ILE A 8 5.91 15.55 -1.47
C ILE A 8 5.53 15.82 -0.02
N ILE A 9 4.28 16.18 0.23
CA ILE A 9 3.76 16.43 1.58
C ILE A 9 2.97 15.18 2.02
N GLY A 10 3.47 14.50 3.04
CA GLY A 10 2.95 13.26 3.60
C GLY A 10 3.74 12.01 3.18
N ALA A 11 4.22 11.25 4.17
CA ALA A 11 4.90 9.97 4.01
C ALA A 11 3.94 8.77 4.17
N GLY A 12 2.69 8.94 3.73
CA GLY A 12 1.72 7.85 3.61
C GLY A 12 1.95 6.98 2.37
N THR A 13 1.06 6.00 2.15
CA THR A 13 1.17 5.02 1.06
C THR A 13 1.31 5.67 -0.32
N ALA A 14 0.52 6.70 -0.59
CA ALA A 14 0.57 7.43 -1.86
C ALA A 14 1.87 8.23 -2.00
N GLY A 15 2.26 8.98 -0.97
CA GLY A 15 3.47 9.81 -1.00
C GLY A 15 4.74 8.99 -1.20
N LEU A 16 4.87 7.88 -0.48
CA LEU A 16 6.01 6.96 -0.63
C LEU A 16 6.04 6.30 -2.00
N ALA A 17 4.89 5.83 -2.51
CA ALA A 17 4.80 5.25 -3.86
C ALA A 17 5.21 6.27 -4.94
N THR A 18 4.68 7.50 -4.86
CA THR A 18 5.04 8.59 -5.78
C THR A 18 6.53 8.92 -5.70
N ALA A 19 7.10 8.99 -4.49
CA ALA A 19 8.52 9.26 -4.30
C ALA A 19 9.41 8.22 -4.98
N ILE A 20 9.07 6.93 -4.82
CA ILE A 20 9.82 5.82 -5.44
C ILE A 20 9.78 5.94 -6.96
N LEU A 21 8.61 6.20 -7.55
CA LEU A 21 8.45 6.29 -9.00
C LEU A 21 9.21 7.50 -9.57
N LEU A 22 9.07 8.68 -8.98
CA LEU A 22 9.79 9.88 -9.41
C LEU A 22 11.31 9.74 -9.27
N ALA A 23 11.78 9.13 -8.17
CA ALA A 23 13.20 8.88 -7.95
C ALA A 23 13.77 7.89 -8.98
N ARG A 24 13.01 6.87 -9.38
CA ARG A 24 13.41 5.91 -10.42
C ARG A 24 13.53 6.54 -11.81
N GLU A 25 12.76 7.58 -12.09
CA GLU A 25 12.89 8.39 -13.30
C GLU A 25 14.09 9.35 -13.25
N GLY A 26 14.87 9.34 -12.18
CA GLY A 26 16.06 10.18 -12.01
C GLY A 26 15.77 11.58 -11.48
N ASN A 27 14.55 11.85 -10.99
CA ASN A 27 14.20 13.13 -10.39
C ASN A 27 14.68 13.22 -8.94
N HIS A 28 14.94 14.45 -8.47
CA HIS A 28 15.20 14.71 -7.06
C HIS A 28 13.87 14.81 -6.30
N VAL A 29 13.76 14.17 -5.13
CA VAL A 29 12.52 14.14 -4.34
C VAL A 29 12.84 14.45 -2.89
N THR A 30 12.03 15.31 -2.27
CA THR A 30 12.03 15.54 -0.82
C THR A 30 10.65 15.28 -0.27
N ILE A 31 10.55 14.45 0.78
CA ILE A 31 9.30 14.13 1.47
C ILE A 31 9.27 14.91 2.78
N PHE A 32 8.13 15.54 3.07
CA PHE A 32 7.85 16.21 4.33
C PHE A 32 6.76 15.45 5.06
N GLU A 33 6.99 15.12 6.33
CA GLU A 33 6.04 14.41 7.18
C GLU A 33 5.91 15.17 8.50
N GLN A 34 4.72 15.15 9.11
CA GLN A 34 4.45 15.85 10.36
C GLN A 34 4.95 15.06 11.57
N VAL A 35 5.06 13.73 11.47
CA VAL A 35 5.58 12.87 12.54
C VAL A 35 7.07 12.65 12.42
N ASP A 36 7.76 12.56 13.57
CA ASP A 36 9.20 12.31 13.62
C ASP A 36 9.57 10.86 13.24
N GLU A 37 8.65 9.92 13.44
CA GLU A 37 8.85 8.50 13.14
C GLU A 37 7.60 7.88 12.50
N LEU A 38 7.81 7.10 11.43
CA LEU A 38 6.74 6.33 10.79
C LEU A 38 6.37 5.15 11.69
N SER A 39 5.14 5.15 12.17
CA SER A 39 4.61 4.07 13.01
C SER A 39 3.25 3.57 12.49
N PRO A 40 2.90 2.30 12.75
CA PRO A 40 1.57 1.79 12.41
C PRO A 40 0.49 2.54 13.18
N VAL A 41 -0.48 3.10 12.47
CA VAL A 41 -1.64 3.81 13.07
C VAL A 41 -2.78 2.87 13.51
N GLY A 42 -2.59 1.55 13.40
CA GLY A 42 -3.57 0.53 13.79
C GLY A 42 -4.66 0.25 12.76
N ALA A 43 -4.70 0.96 11.63
CA ALA A 43 -5.61 0.66 10.52
C ALA A 43 -5.01 -0.46 9.64
N GLY A 44 -5.68 -1.62 9.58
CA GLY A 44 -5.35 -2.66 8.60
C GLY A 44 -5.71 -2.22 7.18
N LEU A 45 -4.89 -2.61 6.20
CA LEU A 45 -5.17 -2.39 4.79
C LEU A 45 -5.44 -3.73 4.08
N LEU A 46 -6.62 -3.87 3.48
CA LEU A 46 -6.89 -4.99 2.58
C LEU A 46 -6.40 -4.64 1.18
N LEU A 47 -5.29 -5.25 0.77
CA LEU A 47 -4.76 -5.10 -0.59
C LEU A 47 -5.45 -6.08 -1.54
N GLN A 48 -6.16 -5.52 -2.52
CA GLN A 48 -6.67 -6.25 -3.68
C GLN A 48 -5.53 -6.61 -4.66
N PRO A 49 -5.73 -7.54 -5.61
CA PRO A 49 -4.70 -7.92 -6.58
C PRO A 49 -4.05 -6.74 -7.31
N ALA A 50 -4.82 -5.70 -7.66
CA ALA A 50 -4.27 -4.49 -8.27
C ALA A 50 -3.27 -3.75 -7.36
N GLY A 51 -3.56 -3.67 -6.06
CA GLY A 51 -2.63 -3.07 -5.09
C GLY A 51 -1.36 -3.90 -4.91
N LEU A 52 -1.48 -5.22 -4.93
CA LEU A 52 -0.33 -6.13 -4.89
C LEU A 52 0.55 -5.98 -6.14
N ALA A 53 -0.04 -5.83 -7.33
CA ALA A 53 0.70 -5.55 -8.56
C ALA A 53 1.47 -4.22 -8.51
N VAL A 54 0.91 -3.19 -7.87
CA VAL A 54 1.63 -1.94 -7.62
C VAL A 54 2.81 -2.19 -6.66
N PHE A 55 2.62 -2.96 -5.60
CA PHE A 55 3.71 -3.28 -4.66
C PHE A 55 4.83 -4.08 -5.34
N GLU A 56 4.48 -4.96 -6.29
CA GLU A 56 5.44 -5.70 -7.12
C GLU A 56 6.22 -4.72 -8.00
N HIS A 57 5.51 -3.83 -8.70
CA HIS A 57 6.14 -2.81 -9.52
C HIS A 57 7.07 -1.90 -8.71
N LEU A 58 6.69 -1.56 -7.47
CA LEU A 58 7.52 -0.79 -6.53
C LEU A 58 8.68 -1.61 -5.94
N GLY A 59 8.73 -2.94 -6.12
CA GLY A 59 9.79 -3.81 -5.61
C GLY A 59 9.70 -4.08 -4.10
N VAL A 60 8.52 -3.93 -3.51
CA VAL A 60 8.29 -4.10 -2.06
C VAL A 60 7.34 -5.24 -1.72
N LEU A 61 6.78 -5.93 -2.73
CA LEU A 61 5.78 -6.98 -2.54
C LEU A 61 6.27 -8.10 -1.62
N ASP A 62 7.45 -8.67 -1.87
CA ASP A 62 7.96 -9.81 -1.09
C ASP A 62 8.05 -9.49 0.41
N LYS A 63 8.58 -8.30 0.73
CA LYS A 63 8.64 -7.83 2.12
C LYS A 63 7.27 -7.52 2.69
N ALA A 64 6.33 -6.99 1.91
CA ALA A 64 4.97 -6.73 2.37
C ALA A 64 4.22 -8.03 2.68
N LEU A 65 4.42 -9.09 1.88
CA LEU A 65 3.80 -10.40 2.10
C LEU A 65 4.23 -11.06 3.41
N THR A 66 5.42 -10.76 3.93
CA THR A 66 5.86 -11.29 5.25
C THR A 66 5.22 -10.58 6.44
N LEU A 67 4.63 -9.39 6.22
CA LEU A 67 4.01 -8.57 7.27
C LEU A 67 2.48 -8.74 7.32
N GLY A 68 1.88 -9.38 6.32
CA GLY A 68 0.44 -9.53 6.18
C GLY A 68 -0.06 -10.96 6.30
N ALA A 69 -1.37 -11.13 6.14
CA ALA A 69 -2.02 -12.44 6.02
C ALA A 69 -2.68 -12.54 4.64
N LYS A 70 -2.49 -13.68 3.96
CA LYS A 70 -3.15 -13.93 2.68
C LYS A 70 -4.66 -14.09 2.89
N VAL A 71 -5.43 -13.25 2.23
CA VAL A 71 -6.90 -13.36 2.19
C VAL A 71 -7.30 -14.28 1.03
N THR A 72 -7.90 -15.43 1.36
CA THR A 72 -8.34 -16.43 0.36
C THR A 72 -9.82 -16.28 -0.02
N GLY A 73 -10.54 -15.40 0.67
CA GLY A 73 -11.95 -15.16 0.43
C GLY A 73 -12.56 -14.23 1.48
N LEU A 74 -13.82 -13.88 1.26
CA LEU A 74 -14.64 -13.06 2.15
C LEU A 74 -15.97 -13.76 2.36
N GLU A 75 -16.44 -13.79 3.61
CA GLU A 75 -17.74 -14.33 3.97
C GLU A 75 -18.61 -13.21 4.56
N GLY A 76 -19.80 -13.04 4.01
CA GLY A 76 -20.84 -12.19 4.59
C GLY A 76 -21.83 -13.05 5.36
N GLN A 77 -22.09 -12.69 6.61
CA GLN A 77 -23.02 -13.40 7.49
C GLN A 77 -24.12 -12.44 7.98
N LEU A 78 -25.32 -12.97 8.19
CA LEU A 78 -26.40 -12.29 8.89
C LEU A 78 -26.11 -12.23 10.40
N PRO A 79 -26.80 -11.39 11.18
CA PRO A 79 -26.61 -11.31 12.64
C PRO A 79 -26.87 -12.63 13.39
N ASP A 80 -27.59 -13.56 12.78
CA ASP A 80 -27.85 -14.92 13.29
C ASP A 80 -26.79 -15.94 12.83
N ASN A 81 -25.66 -15.47 12.30
CA ASN A 81 -24.54 -16.24 11.74
C ASN A 81 -24.90 -17.08 10.51
N ARG A 82 -26.10 -16.93 9.92
CA ARG A 82 -26.37 -17.58 8.64
C ARG A 82 -25.55 -16.94 7.54
N LEU A 83 -24.95 -17.79 6.73
CA LEU A 83 -24.16 -17.39 5.59
C LEU A 83 -25.05 -16.71 4.54
N LEU A 84 -24.69 -15.50 4.14
CA LEU A 84 -25.37 -14.73 3.10
C LEU A 84 -24.62 -14.83 1.76
N VAL A 85 -23.30 -14.67 1.79
CA VAL A 85 -22.45 -14.68 0.60
C VAL A 85 -21.07 -15.21 0.93
N ILE A 86 -20.49 -15.94 -0.02
CA ILE A 86 -19.08 -16.34 -0.01
C ILE A 86 -18.45 -15.85 -1.30
N VAL A 87 -17.36 -15.12 -1.18
CA VAL A 87 -16.43 -14.83 -2.27
C VAL A 87 -15.17 -15.62 -2.00
N LYS A 88 -14.85 -16.62 -2.81
CA LYS A 88 -13.58 -17.36 -2.71
C LYS A 88 -12.67 -16.94 -3.86
N SER A 89 -11.37 -16.88 -3.59
CA SER A 89 -10.38 -16.98 -4.65
C SER A 89 -10.61 -18.32 -5.37
N LEU A 90 -10.66 -18.28 -6.70
CA LEU A 90 -10.54 -19.48 -7.53
C LEU A 90 -9.21 -20.18 -7.26
#